data_AF-A0A3M0XX92-F1
#
_entry.id   AF-A0A3M0XX92-F1
#
_cell.length_a   1.000
_cell.length_b   1.000
_cell.length_c   1.000
_cell.angle_alpha   90.00
_cell.angle_beta   90.00
_cell.angle_gamma   90.00
#
_symmetry.space_group_name_H-M   'P 1'
#
loop_
_entity.id
_entity.type
_entity.pdbx_description
1 polymer ?
#
loop_
_entity_poly.entity_id
_entity_poly.type
_entity_poly.pdbx_seq_one_letter_code
_entity_poly.pdbx_strand_id
1 'polypeptide(L)' 'MNREFTAIIKRDGDWWIGWIEELPGVNCQERSR' A
#
# COMPACT_ATOMS: atom_id res chain seq x y z
N MET A 1 -0.34 -13.02 18.92
CA MET A 1 -1.07 -13.39 17.68
C MET A 1 -0.43 -12.58 16.57
N ASN A 2 0.41 -13.19 15.72
CA ASN A 2 0.96 -12.48 14.55
C ASN A 2 -0.11 -12.45 13.47
N ARG A 3 -0.35 -11.27 12.91
CA ARG A 3 -1.22 -11.10 11.75
C ARG A 3 -0.31 -10.70 10.60
N GLU A 4 -0.36 -11.47 9.53
CA GLU A 4 0.31 -11.16 8.27
C GLU A 4 -0.74 -10.60 7.33
N PHE A 5 -0.33 -9.64 6.52
CA PHE A 5 -1.19 -8.94 5.56
C PHE A 5 -0.45 -8.74 4.26
N THR A 6 -1.20 -8.64 3.17
CA THR A 6 -0.68 -8.46 1.83
C THR A 6 -0.68 -6.98 1.49
N ALA A 7 0.50 -6.37 1.46
CA ALA A 7 0.66 -5.00 0.97
C ALA A 7 0.80 -5.01 -0.55
N ILE A 8 -0.08 -4.29 -1.23
CA ILE A 8 0.04 -4.00 -2.66
C ILE A 8 0.72 -2.65 -2.80
N ILE A 9 1.79 -2.58 -3.61
CA ILE A 9 2.51 -1.35 -3.92
C ILE A 9 2.58 -1.21 -5.43
N LYS A 10 2.09 -0.08 -5.95
CA LYS A 10 2.08 0.25 -7.36
C LYS A 10 2.76 1.61 -7.59
N ARG A 11 3.54 1.70 -8.66
CA ARG A 11 4.03 3.00 -9.17
C ARG A 11 3.07 3.53 -10.22
N ASP A 12 2.63 4.78 -10.06
CA ASP A 12 1.82 5.51 -11.03
C ASP A 12 2.49 6.86 -11.34
N GLY A 13 3.19 6.91 -12.48
CA GLY A 13 4.09 8.00 -12.83
C GLY A 13 5.22 8.17 -11.80
N ASP A 14 5.29 9.35 -11.20
CA ASP A 14 6.27 9.71 -10.16
C ASP A 14 5.80 9.41 -8.74
N TRP A 15 4.63 8.80 -8.58
CA TRP A 15 4.06 8.47 -7.27
C TRP A 15 4.05 6.97 -7.01
N TRP A 16 4.15 6.62 -5.74
CA TRP A 16 3.87 5.31 -5.19
C TRP A 16 2.51 5.33 -4.52
N ILE A 17 1.72 4.31 -4.81
CA ILE A 17 0.38 4.09 -4.25
C ILE A 17 0.42 2.72 -3.59
N GLY A 18 0.06 2.68 -2.30
CA GLY A 18 0.05 1.45 -1.52
C GLY A 18 -1.25 1.26 -0.76
N TRP A 19 -1.66 0.01 -0.58
CA TRP A 19 -2.80 -0.37 0.27
C TRP A 19 -2.66 -1.82 0.78
N ILE A 20 -3.46 -2.16 1.79
CA ILE A 20 -3.57 -3.53 2.30
C ILE A 20 -4.76 -4.22 1.63
N GLU A 21 -4.53 -5.37 1.00
CA GLU A 21 -5.56 -6.10 0.25
C GLU A 21 -6.74 -6.51 1.14
N GLU A 22 -6.45 -6.91 2.38
CA GLU A 22 -7.45 -7.43 3.32
C GLU A 22 -8.19 -6.34 4.10
N LEU A 23 -7.70 -5.08 4.09
CA LEU A 23 -8.22 -4.00 4.94
C LEU A 23 -8.58 -2.76 4.11
N PRO A 24 -9.87 -2.56 3.77
CA PRO A 24 -10.29 -1.37 3.04
C PRO A 24 -10.05 -0.10 3.88
N GLY A 25 -9.60 0.96 3.20
CA GLY A 25 -9.31 2.26 3.82
C GLY A 25 -7.92 2.39 4.44
N VAL A 26 -7.08 1.36 4.38
CA VAL A 26 -5.66 1.45 4.73
C VAL A 26 -4.86 1.71 3.46
N ASN A 27 -4.59 2.98 3.17
CA ASN A 27 -3.88 3.41 1.96
C ASN A 27 -2.81 4.48 2.25
N CYS A 28 -1.80 4.54 1.39
CA CYS A 28 -0.71 5.51 1.44
C CYS A 28 -0.34 5.95 0.01
N GLN A 29 0.02 7.22 -0.17
CA GLN A 29 0.52 7.76 -1.43
C GLN A 29 1.74 8.64 -1.16
N GLU A 30 2.87 8.33 -1.79
CA GLU A 30 4.15 8.99 -1.52
C GLU A 30 4.92 9.22 -2.82
N ARG A 31 5.76 10.26 -2.87
CA ARG A 31 6.64 10.49 -4.04
C ARG A 31 7.91 9.65 -4.01
N SER A 32 8.34 9.24 -2.82
CA SER A 32 9.50 8.37 -2.61
C SER A 32 9.04 7.00 -2.10
N ARG A 33 9.89 5.99 -2.28
CA ARG A 33 9.67 4.64 -1.76
C ARG A 33 10.30 4.47 -0.38
#